data_AF-A0A0D0RP89-F1
#
_entry.id   AF-A0A0D0RP89-F1
#
_cell.length_a   1.000
_cell.length_b   1.000
_cell.length_c   1.000
_cell.angle_alpha   90.00
_cell.angle_beta   90.00
_cell.angle_gamma   90.00
#
_symmetry.space_group_name_H-M   'P 1'
#
loop_
_entity.id
_entity.type
_entity.pdbx_description
1 polymer ?
#
loop_
_entity_poly.entity_id
_entity_poly.type
_entity_poly.pdbx_seq_one_letter_code
_entity_poly.pdbx_strand_id
1 'polypeptide(L)'
;MELLDAYRSLWSNRALPVGENEAEDVLLDAIQRDLLDEMTHPRLRKSPYEKFSLAVKRIATSSLDAKHQYELVRLYVQQMENLPSR
;
A
#
# COMPACT_ATOMS: atom_id res chain seq x y z
N MET A 1 16.06 -7.25 -1.65
CA MET A 1 15.14 -6.10 -1.67
C MET A 1 14.27 -6.26 -0.45
N GLU A 2 14.12 -5.21 0.36
CA GLU A 2 13.20 -5.23 1.50
C GLU A 2 11.78 -4.91 1.06
N LEU A 3 10.78 -5.27 1.87
CA LEU A 3 9.36 -5.13 1.50
C LEU A 3 8.95 -3.66 1.28
N LEU A 4 9.51 -2.74 2.07
CA LEU A 4 9.27 -1.31 1.89
C LEU A 4 9.83 -0.78 0.56
N ASP A 5 10.99 -1.29 0.12
CA ASP A 5 11.56 -0.91 -1.17
C ASP A 5 10.80 -1.52 -2.33
N ALA A 6 10.30 -2.75 -2.16
CA ALA A 6 9.38 -3.37 -3.10
C ALA A 6 8.12 -2.52 -3.27
N TYR A 7 7.53 -2.05 -2.16
CA TYR A 7 6.42 -1.10 -2.21
C TYR A 7 6.81 0.21 -2.93
N ARG A 8 7.89 0.87 -2.53
CA ARG A 8 8.35 2.13 -3.16
C ARG A 8 8.54 2.01 -4.67
N SER A 9 9.01 0.85 -5.15
CA SER A 9 9.18 0.60 -6.59
C SER A 9 7.86 0.68 -7.39
N LEU A 10 6.73 0.31 -6.76
CA LEU A 10 5.39 0.30 -7.38
C LEU A 10 4.65 1.64 -7.25
N TRP A 11 5.00 2.46 -6.27
CA TRP A 11 4.42 3.79 -6.04
C TRP A 11 5.54 4.83 -6.11
N SER A 12 6.14 4.95 -7.30
CA SER A 12 7.13 5.98 -7.62
C SER A 12 6.54 7.35 -7.28
N ASN A 13 7.29 8.19 -6.57
CA ASN A 13 6.93 9.54 -6.12
C ASN A 13 6.32 9.69 -4.70
N ARG A 14 6.43 8.67 -3.84
CA ARG A 14 6.18 8.85 -2.39
C ARG A 14 7.50 9.01 -1.66
N ALA A 15 7.83 10.24 -1.25
CA ALA A 15 8.88 10.45 -0.27
C ALA A 15 8.38 9.90 1.08
N LEU A 16 8.71 8.64 1.37
CA LEU A 16 8.53 8.03 2.67
C LEU A 16 9.88 8.19 3.40
N PRO A 17 10.11 9.26 4.18
CA PRO A 17 11.30 9.36 5.01
C PRO A 17 11.30 8.20 6.02
N VAL A 18 12.42 7.50 6.16
CA VAL A 18 12.55 6.36 7.07
C VAL A 18 13.75 6.59 7.96
N GLY A 19 13.55 6.49 9.28
CA GLY A 19 14.60 6.08 10.20
C GLY A 19 14.65 4.55 10.24
N GLU A 20 15.85 3.95 10.35
CA GLU A 20 16.09 2.51 10.18
C GLU A 20 15.22 1.57 11.07
N ASN A 21 14.62 2.09 12.14
CA ASN A 21 13.81 1.31 13.10
C ASN A 21 12.28 1.35 12.84
N GLU A 22 11.79 1.99 11.77
CA GLU A 22 10.34 2.23 11.56
C GLU A 22 9.83 1.71 10.20
N ALA A 23 10.59 0.89 9.48
CA ALA A 23 10.28 0.51 8.10
C ALA A 23 8.92 -0.21 7.93
N GLU A 24 8.54 -1.07 8.87
CA GLU A 24 7.24 -1.76 8.84
C GLU A 24 6.09 -0.79 9.13
N ASP A 25 6.19 0.03 10.17
CA ASP A 25 5.18 1.04 10.51
C ASP A 25 4.96 2.04 9.37
N VAL A 26 6.05 2.49 8.74
CA VAL A 26 5.99 3.35 7.55
C VAL A 26 5.29 2.67 6.39
N LEU A 27 5.49 1.37 6.19
CA LEU A 27 4.81 0.61 5.15
C LEU A 27 3.31 0.49 5.46
N LEU A 28 2.94 0.18 6.70
CA LEU A 28 1.54 0.03 7.12
C LEU A 28 0.78 1.36 6.99
N ASP A 29 1.34 2.48 7.46
CA ASP A 29 0.77 3.82 7.28
C ASP A 29 0.64 4.15 5.78
N ALA A 30 1.66 3.87 4.97
CA ALA A 30 1.61 4.13 3.54
C ALA A 30 0.51 3.34 2.81
N ILE A 31 0.25 2.09 3.23
CA ILE A 31 -0.84 1.25 2.71
C ILE A 31 -2.19 1.80 3.17
N GLN A 32 -2.34 2.18 4.44
CA GLN A 32 -3.58 2.74 4.97
C GLN A 32 -3.97 4.03 4.25
N ARG A 33 -3.02 4.95 4.04
CA ARG A 33 -3.25 6.20 3.30
C ARG A 33 -3.59 5.95 1.83
N ASP A 34 -3.02 4.90 1.23
CA ASP A 34 -3.40 4.50 -0.13
C ASP A 34 -4.83 3.99 -0.19
N LEU A 35 -5.22 3.10 0.74
CA LEU A 35 -6.59 2.59 0.85
C LEU A 35 -7.61 3.71 1.08
N LEU A 36 -7.29 4.68 1.91
CA LEU A 36 -8.14 5.85 2.18
C LEU A 36 -8.08 6.93 1.06
N ASP A 37 -7.26 6.70 0.04
CA ASP A 37 -7.03 7.60 -1.09
C ASP A 37 -6.70 9.04 -0.66
N GLU A 38 -5.93 9.20 0.42
CA GLU A 38 -5.75 10.50 1.08
C GLU A 38 -4.94 11.50 0.25
N MET A 39 -4.11 11.00 -0.65
CA MET A 39 -3.34 11.80 -1.60
C MET A 39 -4.19 12.37 -2.74
N THR A 40 -5.42 11.90 -2.88
CA THR A 40 -6.36 12.37 -3.90
C THR A 40 -7.24 13.48 -3.32
N HIS A 41 -7.48 14.54 -4.11
CA HIS A 41 -8.37 15.64 -3.72
C HIS A 41 -9.72 15.07 -3.21
N PRO A 42 -10.29 15.56 -2.09
CA PRO A 42 -11.46 14.94 -1.45
C PRO A 42 -12.64 14.61 -2.37
N ARG A 43 -12.86 15.45 -3.39
CA ARG A 43 -13.94 15.27 -4.39
C ARG A 43 -13.72 14.13 -5.40
N LEU A 44 -12.49 13.63 -5.52
CA LEU A 44 -12.10 12.61 -6.50
C LEU A 44 -11.69 11.29 -5.84
N ARG A 45 -11.82 11.19 -4.51
CA ARG A 45 -11.39 10.02 -3.75
C ARG A 45 -12.20 8.80 -4.13
N LYS A 46 -11.49 7.68 -4.25
CA LYS A 46 -12.07 6.35 -4.42
C LYS A 46 -12.39 5.72 -3.09
N SER A 47 -13.33 4.77 -3.11
CA SER A 47 -13.61 3.96 -1.94
C SER A 47 -12.42 3.06 -1.58
N PRO A 48 -12.28 2.63 -0.31
CA PRO A 48 -11.23 1.69 0.09
C PRO A 48 -11.24 0.39 -0.72
N TYR A 49 -12.42 -0.13 -1.07
CA TYR A 49 -12.55 -1.32 -1.93
C TYR A 49 -12.01 -1.10 -3.34
N GLU A 50 -12.28 0.05 -3.97
CA GLU A 50 -11.71 0.39 -5.27
C GLU A 50 -10.18 0.50 -5.18
N LYS A 51 -9.67 1.16 -4.14
CA LYS A 51 -8.23 1.31 -3.92
C LYS A 51 -7.55 -0.03 -3.68
N PHE A 52 -8.15 -0.89 -2.86
CA PHE A 52 -7.69 -2.26 -2.65
C PHE A 52 -7.60 -3.04 -3.97
N SER A 53 -8.66 -3.00 -4.79
CA SER A 53 -8.67 -3.66 -6.10
C SER A 53 -7.56 -3.15 -7.02
N LEU A 54 -7.35 -1.83 -7.07
CA LEU A 54 -6.29 -1.20 -7.87
C LEU A 54 -4.89 -1.58 -7.37
N ALA A 55 -4.69 -1.64 -6.05
CA ALA A 55 -3.42 -2.02 -5.45
C ALA A 55 -3.09 -3.49 -5.72
N VAL A 56 -4.03 -4.40 -5.50
CA VAL A 56 -3.86 -5.84 -5.79
C VAL A 56 -3.54 -6.05 -7.26
N LYS A 57 -4.26 -5.37 -8.17
CA LYS A 57 -3.96 -5.43 -9.61
C LYS A 57 -2.53 -4.99 -9.91
N ARG A 58 -2.09 -3.84 -9.36
CA ARG A 58 -0.73 -3.32 -9.54
C ARG A 58 0.33 -4.30 -9.05
N ILE A 59 0.14 -4.86 -7.85
CA ILE A 59 1.07 -5.81 -7.24
C ILE A 59 1.15 -7.08 -8.08
N ALA A 60 0.00 -7.66 -8.46
CA ALA A 60 -0.06 -8.91 -9.21
C ALA A 60 0.54 -8.81 -10.62
N THR A 61 0.49 -7.63 -11.25
CA THR A 61 1.08 -7.41 -12.58
C THR A 61 2.49 -6.81 -12.53
N SER A 62 3.10 -6.71 -11.34
CA SER A 62 4.43 -6.14 -11.18
C SER A 62 5.54 -7.15 -11.51
N SER A 63 6.76 -6.64 -11.68
CA SER A 63 7.98 -7.45 -11.82
C SER A 63 8.59 -7.88 -10.47
N LEU A 64 7.89 -7.67 -9.35
CA LEU A 64 8.33 -8.16 -8.04
C LEU A 64 8.32 -9.69 -8.03
N ASP A 65 9.19 -10.30 -7.22
CA ASP A 65 9.13 -11.74 -7.01
C ASP A 65 7.84 -12.14 -6.25
N ALA A 66 7.49 -13.41 -6.36
CA ALA A 66 6.25 -13.95 -5.79
C ALA A 66 6.14 -13.76 -4.28
N LYS A 67 7.26 -13.77 -3.55
CA LYS A 67 7.26 -13.57 -2.09
C LYS A 67 6.86 -12.14 -1.75
N HIS A 68 7.46 -11.15 -2.41
CA HIS A 68 7.11 -9.74 -2.20
C HIS A 68 5.69 -9.43 -2.66
N GLN A 69 5.24 -9.99 -3.78
CA GLN A 69 3.85 -9.83 -4.22
C GLN A 69 2.87 -10.36 -3.19
N TYR A 70 3.10 -11.57 -2.68
CA TYR A 70 2.26 -12.20 -1.67
C TYR A 70 2.22 -11.37 -0.37
N GLU A 71 3.37 -10.97 0.17
CA GLU A 71 3.41 -10.21 1.43
C GLU A 71 2.74 -8.84 1.29
N LEU A 72 2.93 -8.13 0.17
CA LEU A 72 2.22 -6.86 -0.05
C LEU A 72 0.70 -7.06 -0.11
N VAL A 73 0.21 -8.05 -0.86
CA VAL A 73 -1.23 -8.36 -0.92
C VAL A 73 -1.76 -8.73 0.46
N ARG A 74 -1.03 -9.55 1.23
CA ARG A 74 -1.39 -9.92 2.60
C ARG A 74 -1.53 -8.70 3.51
N LEU A 75 -0.59 -7.75 3.46
CA LEU A 75 -0.68 -6.51 4.24
C LEU A 75 -1.87 -5.65 3.81
N TYR A 76 -2.16 -5.53 2.50
CA TYR A 76 -3.34 -4.83 2.01
C TYR A 76 -4.65 -5.46 2.51
N VAL A 77 -4.73 -6.79 2.59
CA VAL A 77 -5.90 -7.50 3.15
C VAL A 77 -6.06 -7.15 4.63
N GLN A 78 -5.00 -7.28 5.42
CA GLN A 78 -5.04 -6.96 6.85
C GLN A 78 -5.44 -5.50 7.11
N GLN A 79 -4.89 -4.56 6.34
CA GLN A 79 -5.24 -3.15 6.48
C GLN A 79 -6.70 -2.86 6.08
N MET A 80 -7.21 -3.53 5.05
CA MET A 80 -8.61 -3.41 4.63
C MET A 80 -9.57 -3.94 5.70
N GLU A 81 -9.24 -5.04 6.37
CA GLU A 81 -10.01 -5.60 7.49
C GLU A 81 -9.98 -4.72 8.74
N ASN A 82 -8.85 -4.02 8.96
CA ASN A 82 -8.70 -3.09 10.08
C ASN A 82 -9.39 -1.74 9.85
N LEU A 83 -9.85 -1.45 8.63
CA LEU A 83 -10.61 -0.22 8.39
C LEU A 83 -11.97 -0.31 9.09
N PRO A 84 -12.37 0.75 9.83
CA PRO A 84 -13.67 0.75 10.48
C PRO A 84 -14.78 0.61 9.43
N SER A 85 -15.66 -0.37 9.65
CA SER A 85 -16.89 -0.52 8.88
C SER A 85 -17.73 0.75 9.10
N ARG A 86 -17.97 1.51 8.04
CA ARG A 86 -18.87 2.69 8.08
C ARG A 86 -20.32 2.27 8.01
#